data_AF-A0A0H3NUF1-F1
#
_entry.id   AF-A0A0H3NUF1-F1
#
_cell.length_a   1.000
_cell.length_b   1.000
_cell.length_c   1.000
_cell.angle_alpha   90.00
_cell.angle_beta   90.00
_cell.angle_gamma   90.00
#
_symmetry.space_group_name_H-M   'P 1'
#
loop_
_entity.id
_entity.type
_entity.pdbx_description
1 polymer ?
#
loop_
_entity_poly.entity_id
_entity_poly.type
_entity_poly.pdbx_seq_one_letter_code
_entity_poly.pdbx_strand_id
1 'polypeptide(L)'
;MLTLELPEAPEKLYYSAGDAHPPDKLESDKIVQMVIDLDVANSDSEHYVTGWMGLNSVVVIRNYQNKRGTANGFVLNKGDRYRLSIQSIEFRIPKIVLWMSFRRKPRTMELITYETLGDQPSGMQQYRNILEEELRQQLDEDWRELNDYLGAACWQIENDVPLWQQAHREITLDAINQLSAAPIFRTKHLQADGNYAGFWAGDYFFAVRQPTADNPLPAIQISWRENEKEIGSYLFDLIKDEAGEPKLLLCIRPRKGAESYLLNRFDAHHLQRAIAMFAMTQRYLLA
;
A
#
# COMPACT_ATOMS: atom_id res chain seq x y z
N MET A 1 11.60 -20.06 -19.17
CA MET A 1 11.20 -19.58 -17.84
C MET A 1 10.41 -18.29 -18.04
N LEU A 2 9.27 -18.14 -17.38
CA LEU A 2 8.60 -16.84 -17.25
C LEU A 2 9.43 -16.03 -16.27
N THR A 3 10.23 -15.10 -16.77
CA THR A 3 10.99 -14.17 -15.93
C THR A 3 10.37 -12.80 -16.12
N LEU A 4 9.79 -12.25 -15.05
CA LEU A 4 9.40 -10.85 -15.03
C LEU A 4 10.64 -10.04 -14.65
N GLU A 5 11.16 -9.26 -15.59
CA GLU A 5 12.06 -8.18 -15.23
C GLU A 5 11.21 -7.11 -14.52
N LEU A 6 11.50 -6.89 -13.24
CA LEU A 6 10.85 -5.82 -12.50
C LEU A 6 11.26 -4.50 -13.17
N PRO A 7 10.29 -3.63 -13.48
CA PRO A 7 10.59 -2.36 -14.10
C PRO A 7 11.44 -1.48 -13.17
N GLU A 8 12.16 -0.51 -13.74
CA GLU A 8 13.01 0.41 -12.97
C GLU A 8 12.25 1.07 -11.83
N ALA A 9 12.91 1.39 -10.72
CA ALA A 9 12.24 2.03 -9.59
C ALA A 9 11.51 3.31 -10.04
N PRO A 10 10.27 3.56 -9.56
CA PRO A 10 9.54 4.77 -9.89
C PRO A 10 10.32 6.03 -9.55
N GLU A 11 10.06 7.11 -10.30
CA GLU A 11 10.55 8.43 -9.96
C GLU A 11 10.02 8.86 -8.58
N LYS A 12 10.85 9.64 -7.86
CA LYS A 12 10.58 10.08 -6.48
C LYS A 12 10.65 11.59 -6.39
N LEU A 13 9.85 12.16 -5.48
CA LEU A 13 9.80 13.59 -5.19
C LEU A 13 9.77 13.83 -3.68
N TYR A 14 10.48 14.85 -3.20
CA TYR A 14 10.59 15.29 -1.79
C TYR A 14 11.27 14.31 -0.81
N TYR A 15 11.08 13.00 -0.98
CA TYR A 15 11.47 11.97 -0.03
C TYR A 15 12.24 10.84 -0.71
N SER A 16 13.28 10.34 -0.03
CA SER A 16 14.05 9.18 -0.49
C SER A 16 14.72 8.48 0.69
N ALA A 17 15.01 7.19 0.53
CA ALA A 17 15.80 6.38 1.46
C ALA A 17 17.24 6.90 1.62
N GLY A 18 17.78 7.59 0.62
CA GLY A 18 19.12 8.17 0.67
C GLY A 18 19.22 9.42 1.54
N ASP A 19 18.12 10.19 1.61
CA ASP A 19 18.04 11.47 2.32
C ASP A 19 17.34 11.34 3.68
N ALA A 20 16.75 10.19 3.97
CA ALA A 20 16.04 9.93 5.22
C ALA A 20 16.99 9.92 6.43
N HIS A 21 16.79 10.89 7.33
CA HIS A 21 17.43 10.85 8.65
C HIS A 21 16.81 9.74 9.52
N PRO A 22 17.57 9.18 10.48
CA PRO A 22 17.05 8.16 11.37
C PRO A 22 15.86 8.67 12.20
N PRO A 23 14.97 7.77 12.68
CA PRO A 23 13.76 8.15 13.41
C PRO A 23 14.00 9.04 14.63
N ASP A 24 15.12 8.90 15.34
CA ASP A 24 15.46 9.73 16.52
C ASP A 24 15.69 11.21 16.22
N LYS A 25 15.94 11.57 14.95
CA LYS A 25 16.15 12.95 14.49
C LYS A 25 14.90 13.55 13.85
N LEU A 26 13.77 12.85 13.85
CA LEU A 26 12.55 13.36 13.24
C LEU A 26 11.93 14.46 14.10
N GLU A 27 11.58 15.55 13.42
CA GLU A 27 10.89 16.67 14.02
C GLU A 27 9.38 16.59 13.71
N SER A 28 8.56 17.01 14.68
CA SER A 28 7.10 16.99 14.59
C SER A 28 6.58 17.71 13.34
N ASP A 29 7.17 18.84 12.96
CA ASP A 29 6.76 19.64 11.81
C ASP A 29 7.08 18.92 10.49
N LYS A 30 8.18 18.16 10.44
CA LYS A 30 8.53 17.36 9.25
C LYS A 30 7.55 16.23 9.04
N ILE A 31 7.12 15.53 10.10
CA ILE A 31 6.09 14.48 10.01
C ILE A 31 4.77 15.07 9.48
N VAL A 32 4.37 16.24 9.99
CA VAL A 32 3.16 16.93 9.52
C VAL A 32 3.27 17.30 8.04
N GLN A 33 4.41 17.86 7.61
CA GLN A 33 4.63 18.20 6.20
C GLN A 33 4.55 16.96 5.30
N MET A 34 5.17 15.84 5.70
CA MET A 34 5.11 14.58 4.95
C MET A 34 3.68 14.08 4.77
N VAL A 35 2.82 14.24 5.77
CA VAL A 35 1.40 13.88 5.68
C VAL A 35 0.64 14.83 4.75
N ILE A 36 0.95 16.13 4.80
CA ILE A 36 0.32 17.14 3.94
C ILE A 36 0.65 16.90 2.47
N ASP A 37 1.90 16.54 2.16
CA ASP A 37 2.35 16.28 0.78
C ASP A 37 1.67 15.07 0.12
N LEU A 38 0.98 14.24 0.91
CA LEU A 38 0.19 13.10 0.44
C LEU A 38 -1.32 13.31 0.54
N ASP A 39 -1.77 14.52 0.86
CA ASP A 39 -3.18 14.81 1.03
C ASP A 39 -3.93 14.87 -0.31
N VAL A 40 -4.43 13.71 -0.71
CA VAL A 40 -5.30 13.56 -1.88
C VAL A 40 -6.71 14.12 -1.60
N ALA A 41 -7.12 14.21 -0.33
CA ALA A 41 -8.45 14.71 0.02
C ALA A 41 -8.53 16.25 -0.01
N ASN A 42 -7.38 16.93 0.07
CA ASN A 42 -7.25 18.38 0.21
C ASN A 42 -8.18 18.91 1.32
N SER A 43 -8.16 18.24 2.47
CA SER A 43 -9.11 18.46 3.55
C SER A 43 -8.40 18.55 4.89
N ASP A 44 -8.82 19.53 5.70
CA ASP A 44 -8.40 19.67 7.08
C ASP A 44 -9.19 18.77 8.05
N SER A 45 -10.20 18.05 7.56
CA SER A 45 -10.90 17.03 8.36
C SER A 45 -10.03 15.81 8.61
N GLU A 46 -10.32 15.10 9.71
CA GLU A 46 -9.76 13.77 9.94
C GLU A 46 -9.98 12.87 8.73
N HIS A 47 -8.91 12.27 8.23
CA HIS A 47 -9.00 11.25 7.19
C HIS A 47 -7.78 10.32 7.22
N TYR A 48 -7.98 9.16 6.61
CA TYR A 48 -7.00 8.09 6.54
C TYR A 48 -6.80 7.71 5.10
N VAL A 49 -5.54 7.60 4.70
CA VAL A 49 -5.17 7.08 3.38
C VAL A 49 -4.35 5.81 3.62
N THR A 50 -4.89 4.67 3.22
CA THR A 50 -4.15 3.39 3.27
C THR A 50 -3.43 3.18 1.97
N GLY A 51 -2.22 2.63 1.96
CA GLY A 51 -1.46 2.22 0.79
C GLY A 51 -0.59 1.01 1.08
N TRP A 52 0.23 0.60 0.12
CA TRP A 52 0.95 -0.67 0.20
C TRP A 52 2.43 -0.54 -0.15
N MET A 53 3.28 -1.03 0.75
CA MET A 53 4.73 -1.14 0.57
C MET A 53 5.10 -2.63 0.51
N GLY A 54 5.14 -3.17 -0.71
CA GLY A 54 5.20 -4.62 -0.91
C GLY A 54 3.94 -5.29 -0.37
N LEU A 55 4.07 -6.29 0.49
CA LEU A 55 2.90 -6.96 1.10
C LEU A 55 2.48 -6.33 2.45
N ASN A 56 3.03 -5.17 2.78
CA ASN A 56 2.85 -4.50 4.07
C ASN A 56 1.99 -3.25 3.90
N SER A 57 1.08 -3.02 4.85
CA SER A 57 0.17 -1.87 4.78
C SER A 57 0.81 -0.63 5.39
N VAL A 58 0.61 0.50 4.71
CA VAL A 58 0.95 1.84 5.19
C VAL A 58 -0.36 2.58 5.42
N VAL A 59 -0.51 3.25 6.55
CA VAL A 59 -1.64 4.14 6.82
C VAL A 59 -1.11 5.53 7.09
N VAL A 60 -1.49 6.47 6.25
CA VAL A 60 -1.31 7.91 6.47
C VAL A 60 -2.51 8.40 7.28
N ILE A 61 -2.22 9.02 8.41
CA ILE A 61 -3.20 9.57 9.34
C ILE A 61 -3.08 11.09 9.26
N ARG A 62 -4.14 11.76 8.83
CA ARG A 62 -4.22 13.22 8.89
C ARG A 62 -5.29 13.66 9.88
N ASN A 63 -4.92 14.61 10.73
CA ASN A 63 -5.81 15.29 11.66
C ASN A 63 -6.72 14.36 12.47
N TYR A 64 -6.21 13.21 12.92
CA TYR A 64 -6.94 12.36 13.85
C TYR A 64 -7.25 13.14 15.11
N GLN A 65 -8.52 13.22 15.52
CA GLN A 65 -8.94 14.02 16.66
C GLN A 65 -9.56 13.16 17.76
N ASN A 66 -9.07 13.32 18.98
CA ASN A 66 -9.72 12.74 20.15
C ASN A 66 -9.70 13.69 21.37
N LYS A 67 -10.18 13.19 22.52
CA LYS A 67 -10.24 13.98 23.76
C LYS A 67 -8.84 14.46 24.24
N ARG A 68 -7.77 13.79 23.82
CA ARG A 68 -6.38 14.04 24.26
C ARG A 68 -5.61 14.96 23.31
N GLY A 69 -6.07 15.15 22.07
CA GLY A 69 -5.33 15.95 21.10
C GLY A 69 -5.65 15.62 19.66
N THR A 70 -4.78 16.12 18.78
CA THR A 70 -4.77 15.84 17.35
C THR A 70 -3.48 15.12 16.97
N ALA A 71 -3.53 14.17 16.03
CA ALA A 71 -2.35 13.47 15.54
C ALA A 71 -2.28 13.45 14.01
N ASN A 72 -1.06 13.55 13.50
CA ASN A 72 -0.71 13.32 12.10
C ASN A 72 0.44 12.32 12.04
N GLY A 73 0.47 11.43 11.06
CA GLY A 73 1.65 10.59 10.85
C GLY A 73 1.38 9.33 10.05
N PHE A 74 2.22 8.33 10.28
CA PHE A 74 2.25 7.09 9.51
C PHE A 74 2.18 5.89 10.44
N VAL A 75 1.53 4.83 9.98
CA VAL A 75 1.55 3.51 10.59
C VAL A 75 1.90 2.48 9.53
N LEU A 76 3.02 1.79 9.72
CA LEU A 76 3.48 0.69 8.88
C LEU A 76 3.24 -0.63 9.62
N ASN A 77 2.46 -1.54 9.04
CA ASN A 77 2.29 -2.90 9.57
C ASN A 77 3.05 -3.90 8.70
N LYS A 78 4.05 -4.57 9.28
CA LYS A 78 4.86 -5.58 8.59
C LYS A 78 4.22 -6.97 8.69
N GLY A 79 3.02 -7.08 8.14
CA GLY A 79 2.13 -8.23 8.33
C GLY A 79 1.73 -8.41 9.79
N ASP A 80 1.65 -9.66 10.24
CA ASP A 80 1.31 -9.99 11.63
C ASP A 80 2.54 -9.98 12.57
N ARG A 81 3.67 -9.43 12.11
CA ARG A 81 4.93 -9.43 12.87
C ARG A 81 5.03 -8.25 13.82
N TYR A 82 4.90 -7.04 13.30
CA TYR A 82 4.99 -5.82 14.10
C TYR A 82 4.38 -4.61 13.37
N ARG A 83 4.17 -3.57 14.17
CA ARG A 83 3.75 -2.23 13.75
C ARG A 83 4.80 -1.21 14.14
N LEU A 84 5.16 -0.36 13.19
CA LEU A 84 5.93 0.87 13.40
C LEU A 84 4.97 2.06 13.22
N SER A 85 4.87 2.92 14.23
CA SER A 85 4.05 4.13 14.20
C SER A 85 4.93 5.35 14.38
N ILE A 86 4.79 6.34 13.50
CA ILE A 86 5.58 7.58 13.48
C ILE A 86 4.59 8.73 13.43
N GLN A 87 4.38 9.42 14.54
CA GLN A 87 3.32 10.41 14.67
C GLN A 87 3.82 11.72 15.28
N SER A 88 3.22 12.82 14.85
CA SER A 88 3.25 14.14 15.48
C SER A 88 1.92 14.36 16.19
N ILE A 89 1.97 14.57 17.51
CA ILE A 89 0.80 14.68 18.37
C ILE A 89 0.77 16.07 19.01
N GLU A 90 -0.28 16.83 18.74
CA GLU A 90 -0.60 18.08 19.43
C GLU A 90 -1.59 17.80 20.56
N PHE A 91 -1.14 17.98 21.81
CA PHE A 91 -1.99 17.71 22.98
C PHE A 91 -3.08 18.77 23.17
N ARG A 92 -4.29 18.33 23.51
CA ARG A 92 -5.36 19.23 23.93
C ARG A 92 -5.19 19.58 25.41
N ILE A 93 -4.59 20.74 25.69
CA ILE A 93 -4.38 21.24 27.04
C ILE A 93 -5.39 22.35 27.37
N PRO A 94 -6.11 22.31 28.51
CA PRO A 94 -6.99 23.40 28.93
C PRO A 94 -6.24 24.74 29.02
N LYS A 95 -6.87 25.83 28.56
CA LYS A 95 -6.24 27.18 28.52
C LYS A 95 -5.68 27.64 29.87
N ILE A 96 -6.34 27.29 30.97
CA ILE A 96 -5.87 27.64 32.32
C ILE A 96 -4.52 26.99 32.64
N VAL A 97 -4.30 25.74 32.21
CA VAL A 97 -3.04 25.00 32.39
C VAL A 97 -1.93 25.57 31.50
N LEU A 98 -2.25 25.97 30.28
CA LEU A 98 -1.31 26.68 29.39
C LEU A 98 -0.86 28.02 30.00
N TRP A 99 -1.81 28.80 30.53
CA TRP A 99 -1.51 30.08 31.18
C TRP A 99 -0.63 29.90 32.43
N MET A 100 -0.96 28.93 33.30
CA MET A 100 -0.15 28.62 34.49
C MET A 100 1.26 28.11 34.14
N SER A 101 1.46 27.55 32.95
CA SER A 101 2.78 27.12 32.46
C SER A 101 3.48 28.16 31.57
N PHE A 102 2.94 29.40 31.49
CA PHE A 102 3.42 30.48 30.63
C PHE A 102 3.54 30.11 29.14
N ARG A 103 2.71 29.17 28.66
CA ARG A 103 2.67 28.72 27.26
C ARG A 103 1.47 29.30 26.53
N ARG A 104 1.68 29.70 25.27
CA ARG A 104 0.60 30.18 24.38
C ARG A 104 -0.07 29.06 23.59
N LYS A 105 0.64 27.98 23.30
CA LYS A 105 0.17 26.80 22.57
C LYS A 105 0.59 25.51 23.30
N PRO A 106 -0.16 24.41 23.14
CA PRO A 106 0.30 23.11 23.59
C PRO A 106 1.62 22.73 22.91
N ARG A 107 2.37 21.81 23.52
CA ARG A 107 3.56 21.25 22.89
C ARG A 107 3.10 20.18 21.89
N THR A 108 3.59 20.25 20.68
CA THR A 108 3.56 19.14 19.73
C THR A 108 4.73 18.20 20.03
N MET A 109 4.49 16.89 20.02
CA MET A 109 5.51 15.89 20.28
C MET A 109 5.51 14.80 19.23
N GLU A 110 6.71 14.37 18.88
CA GLU A 110 6.98 13.16 18.13
C GLU A 110 6.73 11.92 19.01
N LEU A 111 5.95 10.99 18.49
CA LEU A 111 5.72 9.68 19.09
C LEU A 111 6.05 8.61 18.05
N ILE A 112 7.20 7.99 18.24
CA ILE A 112 7.70 6.90 17.40
C ILE A 112 7.68 5.63 18.23
N THR A 113 6.83 4.69 17.84
CA THR A 113 6.58 3.47 18.61
C THR A 113 6.65 2.22 17.76
N TYR A 114 7.04 1.15 18.44
CA TYR A 114 7.13 -0.20 17.93
C TYR A 114 6.22 -1.10 18.78
N GLU A 115 5.49 -2.00 18.12
CA GLU A 115 4.60 -2.97 18.76
C GLU A 115 4.70 -4.30 18.02
N THR A 116 5.14 -5.36 18.70
CA THR A 116 5.10 -6.72 18.16
C THR A 116 3.65 -7.19 18.06
N LEU A 117 3.30 -7.80 16.94
CA LEU A 117 1.95 -8.33 16.65
C LEU A 117 1.98 -9.87 16.67
N GLY A 118 0.81 -10.50 16.51
CA GLY A 118 0.69 -11.96 16.45
C GLY A 118 0.51 -12.63 17.83
N ASP A 119 1.06 -13.84 17.98
CA ASP A 119 0.72 -14.75 19.09
C ASP A 119 1.28 -14.33 20.46
N GLN A 120 2.31 -13.48 20.48
CA GLN A 120 2.88 -12.92 21.72
C GLN A 120 3.10 -11.41 21.56
N PRO A 121 2.03 -10.61 21.58
CA PRO A 121 2.14 -9.17 21.38
C PRO A 121 2.90 -8.57 22.57
N SER A 122 3.96 -7.81 22.25
CA SER A 122 4.63 -6.99 23.26
C SER A 122 3.84 -5.70 23.44
N GLY A 123 3.76 -5.18 24.66
CA GLY A 123 3.24 -3.83 24.86
C GLY A 123 4.02 -2.81 24.00
N MET A 124 3.35 -1.72 23.63
CA MET A 124 3.94 -0.65 22.82
C MET A 124 5.22 -0.10 23.46
N GLN A 125 6.31 -0.05 22.68
CA GLN A 125 7.62 0.45 23.09
C GLN A 125 7.94 1.74 22.31
N GLN A 126 8.58 2.71 22.96
CA GLN A 126 9.09 3.89 22.26
C GLN A 126 10.41 3.56 21.58
N TYR A 127 10.58 3.97 20.33
CA TYR A 127 11.79 3.70 19.53
C TYR A 127 13.09 4.05 20.27
N ARG A 128 13.13 5.21 20.93
CA ARG A 128 14.29 5.67 21.71
C ARG A 128 14.70 4.77 22.89
N ASN A 129 13.82 3.87 23.33
CA ASN A 129 14.06 2.94 24.43
C ASN A 129 14.43 1.53 23.94
N ILE A 130 14.47 1.30 22.63
CA ILE A 130 14.87 0.02 22.05
C ILE A 130 16.39 -0.10 22.15
N LEU A 131 16.85 -1.06 22.94
CA LEU A 131 18.28 -1.32 23.17
C LEU A 131 18.85 -2.38 22.20
N GLU A 132 17.99 -3.19 21.61
CA GLU A 132 18.37 -4.22 20.66
C GLU A 132 18.78 -3.58 19.33
N GLU A 133 20.06 -3.69 18.99
CA GLU A 133 20.64 -2.99 17.85
C GLU A 133 20.11 -3.51 16.51
N GLU A 134 19.93 -4.82 16.37
CA GLU A 134 19.37 -5.44 15.16
C GLU A 134 17.94 -4.95 14.90
N LEU A 135 17.10 -4.92 15.94
CA LEU A 135 15.76 -4.37 15.83
C LEU A 135 15.79 -2.89 15.46
N ARG A 136 16.67 -2.09 16.08
CA ARG A 136 16.77 -0.66 15.75
C ARG A 136 17.17 -0.44 14.29
N GLN A 137 18.16 -1.19 13.79
CA GLN A 137 18.58 -1.15 12.39
C GLN A 137 17.45 -1.54 11.44
N GLN A 138 16.65 -2.55 11.79
CA GLN A 138 15.47 -2.93 11.00
C GLN A 138 14.43 -1.81 10.94
N LEU A 139 14.16 -1.13 12.05
CA LEU A 139 13.21 -0.01 12.08
C LEU A 139 13.74 1.21 11.32
N ASP A 140 15.05 1.44 11.34
CA ASP A 140 15.70 2.48 10.53
C ASP A 140 15.56 2.16 9.04
N GLU A 141 15.77 0.92 8.63
CA GLU A 141 15.59 0.51 7.23
C GLU A 141 14.14 0.59 6.79
N ASP A 142 13.19 0.16 7.64
CA ASP A 142 11.76 0.29 7.36
C ASP A 142 11.34 1.76 7.18
N TRP A 143 11.94 2.66 7.95
CA TRP A 143 11.72 4.10 7.80
C TRP A 143 12.29 4.62 6.48
N ARG A 144 13.47 4.14 6.07
CA ARG A 144 14.07 4.49 4.77
C ARG A 144 13.23 3.97 3.60
N GLU A 145 12.78 2.72 3.65
CA GLU A 145 11.86 2.13 2.67
C GLU A 145 10.56 2.94 2.59
N LEU A 146 10.01 3.35 3.74
CA LEU A 146 8.82 4.20 3.78
C LEU A 146 9.09 5.53 3.07
N ASN A 147 10.25 6.18 3.28
CA ASN A 147 10.56 7.43 2.57
C ASN A 147 10.65 7.26 1.04
N ASP A 148 11.16 6.13 0.55
CA ASP A 148 11.13 5.83 -0.89
C ASP A 148 9.70 5.66 -1.41
N TYR A 149 8.87 4.93 -0.66
CA TYR A 149 7.44 4.78 -0.98
C TYR A 149 6.72 6.14 -1.01
N LEU A 150 6.91 6.97 0.02
CA LEU A 150 6.29 8.30 0.10
C LEU A 150 6.77 9.20 -1.03
N GLY A 151 8.07 9.14 -1.37
CA GLY A 151 8.63 9.92 -2.47
C GLY A 151 8.03 9.55 -3.82
N ALA A 152 7.87 8.25 -4.08
CA ALA A 152 7.22 7.77 -5.29
C ALA A 152 5.73 8.16 -5.35
N ALA A 153 5.04 8.11 -4.21
CA ALA A 153 3.64 8.54 -4.11
C ALA A 153 3.47 10.04 -4.37
N CYS A 154 4.31 10.91 -3.78
CA CYS A 154 4.31 12.34 -4.03
C CYS A 154 4.54 12.65 -5.52
N TRP A 155 5.51 11.97 -6.16
CA TRP A 155 5.75 12.16 -7.58
C TRP A 155 4.54 11.79 -8.44
N GLN A 156 3.86 10.67 -8.13
CA GLN A 156 2.61 10.31 -8.83
C GLN A 156 1.56 11.41 -8.68
N ILE A 157 1.31 11.90 -7.47
CA ILE A 157 0.25 12.90 -7.21
C ILE A 157 0.54 14.20 -7.96
N GLU A 158 1.77 14.71 -7.87
CA GLU A 158 2.19 15.98 -8.46
C GLU A 158 2.23 15.95 -10.00
N ASN A 159 2.32 14.76 -10.60
CA ASN A 159 2.36 14.56 -12.06
C ASN A 159 1.07 13.95 -12.63
N ASP A 160 -0.06 14.10 -11.94
CA ASP A 160 -1.38 13.63 -12.38
C ASP A 160 -1.47 12.10 -12.57
N VAL A 161 -0.84 11.35 -11.66
CA VAL A 161 -0.91 9.89 -11.49
C VAL A 161 -0.64 9.09 -12.77
N PRO A 162 0.52 9.26 -13.43
CA PRO A 162 0.76 8.73 -14.77
C PRO A 162 0.75 7.20 -14.83
N LEU A 163 1.17 6.49 -13.78
CA LEU A 163 1.09 5.02 -13.74
C LEU A 163 -0.36 4.53 -13.59
N TRP A 164 -1.19 5.29 -12.87
CA TRP A 164 -2.62 4.99 -12.77
C TRP A 164 -3.31 5.16 -14.12
N GLN A 165 -3.01 6.25 -14.82
CA GLN A 165 -3.50 6.51 -16.18
C GLN A 165 -3.03 5.42 -17.16
N GLN A 166 -1.76 5.01 -17.07
CA GLN A 166 -1.20 3.93 -17.88
C GLN A 166 -1.94 2.61 -17.63
N ALA A 167 -2.17 2.23 -16.37
CA ALA A 167 -2.91 1.03 -16.03
C ALA A 167 -4.32 1.02 -16.67
N HIS A 168 -5.04 2.14 -16.63
CA HIS A 168 -6.37 2.25 -17.23
C HIS A 168 -6.36 2.25 -18.76
N ARG A 169 -5.28 2.73 -19.37
CA ARG A 169 -5.11 2.73 -20.83
C ARG A 169 -4.75 1.34 -21.37
N GLU A 170 -3.94 0.58 -20.64
CA GLU A 170 -3.43 -0.71 -21.11
C GLU A 170 -4.30 -1.91 -20.67
N ILE A 171 -4.92 -1.83 -19.49
CA ILE A 171 -5.70 -2.91 -18.90
C ILE A 171 -7.19 -2.62 -19.16
N THR A 172 -7.59 -2.85 -20.41
CA THR A 172 -8.95 -2.57 -20.88
C THR A 172 -9.91 -3.75 -20.68
N LEU A 173 -11.21 -3.49 -20.82
CA LEU A 173 -12.24 -4.54 -20.88
C LEU A 173 -11.90 -5.61 -21.93
N ASP A 174 -11.52 -5.20 -23.13
CA ASP A 174 -11.20 -6.13 -24.21
C ASP A 174 -9.97 -6.98 -23.87
N ALA A 175 -8.96 -6.39 -23.25
CA ALA A 175 -7.76 -7.11 -22.82
C ALA A 175 -8.09 -8.18 -21.76
N ILE A 176 -8.92 -7.84 -20.77
CA ILE A 176 -9.39 -8.78 -19.74
C ILE A 176 -10.26 -9.88 -20.37
N ASN A 177 -11.17 -9.52 -21.28
CA ASN A 177 -12.01 -10.48 -21.99
C ASN A 177 -11.17 -11.48 -22.80
N GLN A 178 -10.18 -11.01 -23.57
CA GLN A 178 -9.27 -11.85 -24.34
C GLN A 178 -8.50 -12.83 -23.44
N LEU A 179 -7.94 -12.35 -22.33
CA LEU A 179 -7.26 -13.20 -21.35
C LEU A 179 -8.19 -14.24 -20.74
N SER A 180 -9.40 -13.83 -20.34
CA SER A 180 -10.38 -14.72 -19.70
C SER A 180 -10.85 -15.85 -20.63
N ALA A 181 -10.80 -15.61 -21.95
CA ALA A 181 -11.14 -16.55 -23.00
C ALA A 181 -9.97 -17.42 -23.48
N ALA A 182 -8.75 -17.23 -22.93
CA ALA A 182 -7.57 -17.99 -23.34
C ALA A 182 -7.83 -19.52 -23.25
N PRO A 183 -7.56 -20.31 -24.32
CA PRO A 183 -7.91 -21.73 -24.38
C PRO A 183 -7.36 -22.57 -23.23
N ILE A 184 -6.22 -22.16 -22.67
CA ILE A 184 -5.55 -22.81 -21.55
C ILE A 184 -6.42 -22.94 -20.29
N PHE A 185 -7.35 -22.00 -20.06
CA PHE A 185 -8.30 -22.07 -18.95
C PHE A 185 -9.42 -23.11 -19.16
N ARG A 186 -9.57 -23.65 -20.38
CA ARG A 186 -10.53 -24.73 -20.67
C ARG A 186 -9.88 -26.10 -20.78
N THR A 187 -8.59 -26.15 -21.09
CA THR A 187 -7.87 -27.39 -21.37
C THR A 187 -7.04 -27.91 -20.20
N LYS A 188 -6.57 -27.03 -19.30
CA LYS A 188 -5.84 -27.45 -18.09
C LYS A 188 -6.78 -27.81 -16.94
N HIS A 189 -6.32 -28.71 -16.08
CA HIS A 189 -6.90 -28.88 -14.76
C HIS A 189 -6.59 -27.65 -13.91
N LEU A 190 -7.62 -26.89 -13.54
CA LEU A 190 -7.48 -25.67 -12.76
C LEU A 190 -7.59 -25.93 -11.25
N GLN A 191 -6.81 -25.19 -10.47
CA GLN A 191 -6.89 -25.12 -9.02
C GLN A 191 -7.79 -23.95 -8.63
N ALA A 192 -8.69 -24.18 -7.66
CA ALA A 192 -9.55 -23.13 -7.12
C ALA A 192 -8.79 -22.24 -6.12
N ASP A 193 -9.08 -20.95 -6.16
CA ASP A 193 -8.62 -19.94 -5.21
C ASP A 193 -9.74 -18.91 -5.01
N GLY A 194 -10.62 -19.17 -4.04
CA GLY A 194 -11.87 -18.42 -3.87
C GLY A 194 -12.76 -18.53 -5.12
N ASN A 195 -13.14 -17.38 -5.68
CA ASN A 195 -13.95 -17.30 -6.90
C ASN A 195 -13.14 -17.45 -8.20
N TYR A 196 -11.82 -17.64 -8.10
CA TYR A 196 -10.93 -17.79 -9.24
C TYR A 196 -10.55 -19.25 -9.45
N ALA A 197 -10.29 -19.62 -10.70
CA ALA A 197 -9.72 -20.91 -11.07
C ALA A 197 -8.49 -20.69 -11.97
N GLY A 198 -7.38 -21.35 -11.66
CA GLY A 198 -6.11 -21.06 -12.32
C GLY A 198 -5.09 -22.18 -12.28
N PHE A 199 -3.88 -21.90 -12.75
CA PHE A 199 -2.76 -22.84 -12.72
C PHE A 199 -1.43 -22.12 -12.47
N TRP A 200 -0.47 -22.85 -11.91
CA TRP A 200 0.90 -22.37 -11.73
C TRP A 200 1.73 -22.55 -12.98
N ALA A 201 2.55 -21.56 -13.30
CA ALA A 201 3.58 -21.61 -14.33
C ALA A 201 4.84 -20.91 -13.81
N GLY A 202 5.77 -21.70 -13.28
CA GLY A 202 6.91 -21.17 -12.52
C GLY A 202 6.43 -20.51 -11.23
N ASP A 203 6.91 -19.29 -10.98
CA ASP A 203 6.62 -18.52 -9.76
C ASP A 203 5.30 -17.73 -9.82
N TYR A 204 4.54 -17.88 -10.91
CA TYR A 204 3.29 -17.17 -11.14
C TYR A 204 2.10 -18.12 -11.16
N PHE A 205 1.00 -17.68 -10.55
CA PHE A 205 -0.31 -18.31 -10.66
C PHE A 205 -1.22 -17.42 -11.47
N PHE A 206 -1.72 -17.94 -12.60
CA PHE A 206 -2.66 -17.24 -13.46
C PHE A 206 -4.03 -17.83 -13.26
N ALA A 207 -5.00 -17.00 -12.89
CA ALA A 207 -6.36 -17.44 -12.62
C ALA A 207 -7.39 -16.48 -13.19
N VAL A 208 -8.56 -17.04 -13.48
CA VAL A 208 -9.70 -16.33 -14.06
C VAL A 208 -10.93 -16.53 -13.19
N ARG A 209 -11.72 -15.46 -13.02
CA ARG A 209 -13.11 -15.54 -12.58
C ARG A 209 -13.98 -15.38 -13.81
N GLN A 210 -14.69 -16.45 -14.19
CA GLN A 210 -15.65 -16.40 -15.29
C GLN A 210 -16.90 -15.62 -14.86
N PRO A 211 -17.63 -14.98 -15.79
CA PRO A 211 -18.85 -14.25 -15.47
C PRO A 211 -19.89 -15.14 -14.77
N THR A 212 -20.51 -14.60 -13.72
CA THR A 212 -21.62 -15.22 -12.99
C THR A 212 -22.79 -14.23 -12.86
N ALA A 213 -23.92 -14.67 -12.32
CA ALA A 213 -25.07 -13.79 -12.06
C ALA A 213 -24.70 -12.63 -11.13
N ASP A 214 -23.87 -12.90 -10.11
CA ASP A 214 -23.42 -11.89 -9.14
C ASP A 214 -22.25 -11.04 -9.66
N ASN A 215 -21.48 -11.55 -10.62
CA ASN A 215 -20.31 -10.89 -11.20
C ASN A 215 -20.37 -11.00 -12.72
N PRO A 216 -21.10 -10.10 -13.43
CA PRO A 216 -21.38 -10.25 -14.85
C PRO A 216 -20.17 -10.01 -15.76
N LEU A 217 -19.05 -9.50 -15.22
CA LEU A 217 -17.82 -9.24 -15.95
C LEU A 217 -16.71 -10.20 -15.49
N PRO A 218 -15.84 -10.67 -16.40
CA PRO A 218 -14.73 -11.51 -16.02
C PRO A 218 -13.67 -10.72 -15.26
N ALA A 219 -12.88 -11.42 -14.46
CA ALA A 219 -11.72 -10.85 -13.78
C ALA A 219 -10.51 -11.78 -13.90
N ILE A 220 -9.32 -11.19 -13.84
CA ILE A 220 -8.05 -11.92 -13.85
C ILE A 220 -7.38 -11.75 -12.49
N GLN A 221 -6.83 -12.83 -11.95
CA GLN A 221 -5.94 -12.80 -10.81
C GLN A 221 -4.56 -13.28 -11.25
N ILE A 222 -3.54 -12.51 -10.91
CA ILE A 222 -2.14 -12.90 -11.09
C ILE A 222 -1.47 -12.90 -9.72
N SER A 223 -1.07 -14.08 -9.25
CA SER A 223 -0.32 -14.23 -8.00
C SER A 223 1.15 -14.48 -8.26
N TRP A 224 1.99 -14.03 -7.34
CA TRP A 224 3.43 -14.28 -7.35
C TRP A 224 3.91 -14.69 -5.95
N ARG A 225 5.01 -15.44 -5.90
CA ARG A 225 5.71 -15.72 -4.66
C ARG A 225 6.63 -14.56 -4.31
N GLU A 226 6.38 -13.90 -3.18
CA GLU A 226 7.29 -12.88 -2.65
C GLU A 226 8.45 -13.54 -1.90
N ASN A 227 8.15 -14.61 -1.18
CA ASN A 227 9.12 -15.50 -0.56
C ASN A 227 8.52 -16.91 -0.44
N GLU A 228 9.20 -17.83 0.26
CA GLU A 228 8.74 -19.22 0.42
C GLU A 228 7.35 -19.35 1.07
N LYS A 229 6.92 -18.35 1.86
CA LYS A 229 5.70 -18.38 2.67
C LYS A 229 4.62 -17.43 2.18
N GLU A 230 5.00 -16.31 1.57
CA GLU A 230 4.09 -15.22 1.22
C GLU A 230 3.81 -15.18 -0.28
N ILE A 231 2.51 -15.20 -0.61
CA ILE A 231 1.99 -15.09 -1.97
C ILE A 231 1.16 -13.81 -2.06
N GLY A 232 1.65 -12.84 -2.81
CA GLY A 232 0.90 -11.65 -3.19
C GLY A 232 0.02 -11.93 -4.41
N SER A 233 -1.07 -11.20 -4.59
CA SER A 233 -1.86 -11.25 -5.83
C SER A 233 -2.35 -9.88 -6.25
N TYR A 234 -2.37 -9.66 -7.55
CA TYR A 234 -3.14 -8.57 -8.15
C TYR A 234 -4.43 -9.11 -8.73
N LEU A 235 -5.52 -8.41 -8.50
CA LEU A 235 -6.82 -8.70 -9.08
C LEU A 235 -7.17 -7.56 -10.04
N PHE A 236 -7.40 -7.93 -11.29
CA PHE A 236 -7.80 -7.05 -12.38
C PHE A 236 -9.28 -7.30 -12.61
N ASP A 237 -10.10 -6.59 -11.86
CA ASP A 237 -11.56 -6.73 -11.87
C ASP A 237 -12.19 -5.58 -12.66
N LEU A 238 -13.43 -5.78 -13.10
CA LEU A 238 -14.21 -4.80 -13.83
C LEU A 238 -15.55 -4.62 -13.14
N ILE A 239 -15.85 -3.38 -12.76
CA ILE A 239 -17.14 -2.98 -12.21
C ILE A 239 -17.86 -2.08 -13.20
N LYS A 240 -19.17 -1.89 -13.02
CA LYS A 240 -19.89 -0.82 -13.70
C LYS A 240 -19.85 0.43 -12.84
N ASP A 241 -19.53 1.57 -13.44
CA ASP A 241 -19.67 2.86 -12.78
C ASP A 241 -21.16 3.29 -12.69
N GLU A 242 -21.41 4.50 -12.17
CA GLU A 242 -22.77 5.05 -12.03
C GLU A 242 -23.50 5.20 -13.38
N ALA A 243 -22.76 5.38 -14.48
CA ALA A 243 -23.30 5.45 -15.83
C ALA A 243 -23.52 4.05 -16.46
N GLY A 244 -23.07 2.99 -15.77
CA GLY A 244 -23.14 1.61 -16.26
C GLY A 244 -21.94 1.20 -17.10
N GLU A 245 -20.93 2.05 -17.24
CA GLU A 245 -19.75 1.81 -18.07
C GLU A 245 -18.71 0.96 -17.33
N PRO A 246 -18.05 0.01 -18.01
CA PRO A 246 -17.02 -0.82 -17.42
C PRO A 246 -15.80 0.00 -16.96
N LYS A 247 -15.44 -0.16 -15.69
CA LYS A 247 -14.31 0.50 -15.04
C LYS A 247 -13.40 -0.53 -14.39
N LEU A 248 -12.09 -0.39 -14.63
CA LEU A 248 -11.07 -1.20 -13.99
C LEU A 248 -11.07 -0.96 -12.48
N LEU A 249 -11.11 -2.05 -11.74
CA LEU A 249 -10.91 -2.12 -10.31
C LEU A 249 -9.64 -2.94 -10.06
N LEU A 250 -8.54 -2.24 -9.78
CA LEU A 250 -7.25 -2.87 -9.53
C LEU A 250 -7.05 -3.05 -8.03
N CYS A 251 -6.91 -4.29 -7.59
CA CYS A 251 -6.73 -4.63 -6.17
C CYS A 251 -5.43 -5.38 -5.94
N ILE A 252 -4.90 -5.24 -4.72
CA ILE A 252 -3.89 -6.11 -4.14
C ILE A 252 -4.52 -7.03 -3.10
N ARG A 253 -4.15 -8.31 -3.15
CA ARG A 253 -4.33 -9.26 -2.05
C ARG A 253 -2.94 -9.55 -1.49
N PRO A 254 -2.59 -9.01 -0.31
CA PRO A 254 -1.21 -9.03 0.18
C PRO A 254 -0.75 -10.43 0.56
N ARG A 255 -1.67 -11.31 0.98
CA ARG A 255 -1.37 -12.70 1.34
C ARG A 255 -2.47 -13.63 0.87
N LYS A 256 -2.13 -14.88 0.58
CA LYS A 256 -3.13 -15.91 0.30
C LYS A 256 -4.09 -16.04 1.51
N GLY A 257 -5.39 -15.97 1.25
CA GLY A 257 -6.42 -16.03 2.28
C GLY A 257 -6.77 -14.68 2.92
N ALA A 258 -6.01 -13.61 2.65
CA ALA A 258 -6.38 -12.25 3.05
C ALA A 258 -7.48 -11.68 2.15
N GLU A 259 -8.15 -10.64 2.63
CA GLU A 259 -9.04 -9.81 1.81
C GLU A 259 -8.24 -9.08 0.71
N SER A 260 -8.96 -8.62 -0.31
CA SER A 260 -8.40 -7.80 -1.38
C SER A 260 -8.70 -6.33 -1.11
N TYR A 261 -7.71 -5.48 -1.34
CA TYR A 261 -7.76 -4.05 -1.08
C TYR A 261 -7.53 -3.28 -2.38
N LEU A 262 -8.24 -2.18 -2.56
CA LEU A 262 -8.04 -1.31 -3.71
C LEU A 262 -6.63 -0.72 -3.67
N LEU A 263 -5.96 -0.73 -4.81
CA LEU A 263 -4.75 0.08 -4.98
C LEU A 263 -5.12 1.54 -5.16
N ASN A 264 -4.33 2.42 -4.57
CA ASN A 264 -4.43 3.84 -4.77
C ASN A 264 -3.75 4.24 -6.07
N ARG A 265 -4.14 5.42 -6.54
CA ARG A 265 -3.57 6.03 -7.76
C ARG A 265 -2.10 6.39 -7.60
N PHE A 266 -1.60 6.47 -6.37
CA PHE A 266 -0.22 6.82 -6.05
C PHE A 266 0.63 5.61 -5.59
N ASP A 267 0.08 4.38 -5.54
CA ASP A 267 0.83 3.16 -5.16
C ASP A 267 1.81 2.74 -6.28
N ALA A 268 2.79 3.60 -6.58
CA ALA A 268 3.59 3.58 -7.81
C ALA A 268 4.24 2.23 -8.09
N HIS A 269 4.94 1.65 -7.11
CA HIS A 269 5.57 0.34 -7.24
C HIS A 269 4.57 -0.76 -7.58
N HIS A 270 3.38 -0.74 -6.96
CA HIS A 270 2.37 -1.74 -7.24
C HIS A 270 1.72 -1.55 -8.61
N LEU A 271 1.45 -0.31 -9.02
CA LEU A 271 0.90 -0.01 -10.34
C LEU A 271 1.87 -0.47 -11.43
N GLN A 272 3.15 -0.13 -11.31
CA GLN A 272 4.18 -0.53 -12.26
C GLN A 272 4.32 -2.05 -12.37
N ARG A 273 4.35 -2.76 -11.23
CA ARG A 273 4.42 -4.22 -11.19
C ARG A 273 3.16 -4.86 -11.77
N ALA A 274 1.98 -4.34 -11.44
CA ALA A 274 0.71 -4.86 -11.94
C ALA A 274 0.61 -4.72 -13.47
N ILE A 275 1.00 -3.56 -14.03
CA ILE A 275 1.08 -3.32 -15.48
C ILE A 275 2.02 -4.35 -16.13
N ALA A 276 3.24 -4.49 -15.61
CA ALA A 276 4.23 -5.41 -16.15
C ALA A 276 3.76 -6.87 -16.08
N MET A 277 3.13 -7.28 -14.97
CA MET A 277 2.58 -8.63 -14.80
C MET A 277 1.41 -8.89 -15.74
N PHE A 278 0.53 -7.91 -15.96
CA PHE A 278 -0.57 -8.03 -16.89
C PHE A 278 -0.07 -8.19 -18.33
N ALA A 279 0.86 -7.35 -18.77
CA ALA A 279 1.48 -7.44 -20.10
C ALA A 279 2.22 -8.77 -20.31
N MET A 280 2.96 -9.24 -19.31
CA MET A 280 3.59 -10.57 -19.33
C MET A 280 2.55 -11.68 -19.49
N THR A 281 1.43 -11.59 -18.77
CA THR A 281 0.36 -12.58 -18.82
C THR A 281 -0.31 -12.61 -20.19
N GLN A 282 -0.56 -11.45 -20.80
CA GLN A 282 -1.05 -11.37 -22.18
C GLN A 282 -0.11 -12.07 -23.16
N ARG A 283 1.20 -11.77 -23.10
CA ARG A 283 2.18 -12.42 -23.97
C ARG A 283 2.26 -13.93 -23.75
N TYR A 284 2.06 -14.40 -22.52
CA TYR A 284 2.20 -15.82 -22.20
C TYR A 284 0.95 -16.64 -22.51
N LEU A 285 -0.24 -16.09 -22.27
CA LEU A 285 -1.51 -16.82 -22.42
C LEU A 285 -2.15 -16.65 -23.80
N LEU A 286 -1.78 -15.61 -24.55
CA LEU A 286 -2.34 -15.32 -25.88
C LEU A 286 -1.37 -15.58 -27.04
N ALA A 287 -0.12 -15.94 -26.76
CA ALA A 287 0.83 -16.43 -27.77
C ALA A 287 0.49 -17.87 -28.18
#